data_AF-A0A522UFT3-F1
#
_entry.id   AF-A0A522UFT3-F1
#
_cell.length_a   1.000
_cell.length_b   1.000
_cell.length_c   1.000
_cell.angle_alpha   90.00
_cell.angle_beta   90.00
_cell.angle_gamma   90.00
#
_symmetry.space_group_name_H-M   'P 1'
#
loop_
_entity.id
_entity.type
_entity.pdbx_description
1 polymer ?
#
loop_
_entity_poly.entity_id
_entity_poly.type
_entity_poly.pdbx_seq_one_letter_code
_entity_poly.pdbx_strand_id
1 'polypeptide(L)'
;MKAFIGVVTFGVMLSVLTGCEGGWQFGGSAGNFNESGKWQDVSGTYVGASGSFLVSDYSNMGPTNGTGNTVSETIGVTVAGQTLYSGTLGSAPLTAGTLTLAISSIAAGTDNGSGSISGTGITSGSINYSTGAWSLTLTAAPPAGADILATYQKTSGTAGAAGPGGSGVVINTFTVQQSGNVVSFTDNNGSIYKGNIGMTSTNTGGTNLMAISMTYAYDVSGVSAAGFNVEMVGTFLINGATVNTNGNIITSTVISGTWLEQGGKTGHIRGVRQY
;
A
#
# COMPACT_ATOMS: atom_id res chain seq x y z
N MET A 1 -7.47 54.94 52.45
CA MET A 1 -7.32 55.39 51.05
C MET A 1 -6.32 54.47 50.35
N LYS A 2 -6.69 54.04 49.12
CA LYS A 2 -5.91 53.29 48.12
C LYS A 2 -5.87 51.77 48.28
N ALA A 3 -6.84 51.14 47.62
CA ALA A 3 -6.83 49.75 47.19
C ALA A 3 -5.84 49.57 46.03
N PHE A 4 -5.16 48.42 45.99
CA PHE A 4 -4.42 47.95 44.82
C PHE A 4 -5.02 46.62 44.37
N ILE A 5 -5.55 46.65 43.14
CA ILE A 5 -6.07 45.51 42.38
C ILE A 5 -4.86 44.83 41.72
N GLY A 6 -4.57 43.59 42.12
CA GLY A 6 -3.57 42.74 41.48
C GLY A 6 -4.26 41.78 40.51
N VAL A 7 -4.09 42.04 39.22
CA VAL A 7 -4.50 41.15 38.12
C VAL A 7 -3.55 39.95 38.09
N VAL A 8 -4.09 38.75 38.26
CA VAL A 8 -3.33 37.49 38.09
C VAL A 8 -3.55 36.99 36.66
N THR A 9 -2.51 37.13 35.84
CA THR A 9 -2.48 36.61 34.47
C THR A 9 -2.17 35.11 34.51
N PHE A 10 -3.12 34.28 34.07
CA PHE A 10 -2.97 32.84 33.94
C PHE A 10 -2.20 32.54 32.64
N GLY A 11 -0.90 32.22 32.75
CA GLY A 11 -0.08 31.77 31.64
C GLY A 11 -0.28 30.28 31.40
N VAL A 12 -1.06 29.92 30.37
CA VAL A 12 -1.14 28.54 29.86
C VAL A 12 0.07 28.31 28.95
N MET A 13 1.09 27.64 29.47
CA MET A 13 2.18 27.08 28.65
C MET A 13 1.66 25.80 27.99
N LEU A 14 1.33 25.88 26.70
CA LEU A 14 1.03 24.73 25.85
C LEU A 14 2.34 24.24 25.22
N SER A 15 2.98 23.25 25.85
CA SER A 15 4.12 22.55 25.27
C SER A 15 3.64 21.61 24.17
N VAL A 16 3.81 22.03 22.91
CA VAL A 16 3.60 21.18 21.74
C VAL A 16 4.69 20.11 21.74
N LEU A 17 4.29 18.84 21.87
CA LEU A 17 5.14 17.71 21.51
C LEU A 17 5.31 17.70 19.98
N THR A 18 6.34 18.38 19.48
CA THR A 18 6.96 18.08 18.18
C THR A 18 7.97 16.97 18.40
N GLY A 19 7.67 15.77 17.91
CA GLY A 19 8.52 14.62 18.19
C GLY A 19 8.21 13.38 17.36
N CYS A 20 8.04 13.53 16.05
CA CYS A 20 8.52 12.57 15.04
C CYS A 20 8.33 13.15 13.63
N GLU A 21 8.97 14.28 13.35
CA GLU A 21 9.09 14.80 11.97
C GLU A 21 10.28 14.09 11.33
N GLY A 22 10.09 12.81 10.99
CA GLY A 22 10.86 12.14 9.96
C GLY A 22 10.45 12.67 8.60
N GLY A 23 10.56 13.99 8.42
CA GLY A 23 10.38 14.63 7.14
C GLY A 23 11.46 14.09 6.22
N TRP A 24 11.06 13.36 5.19
CA TRP A 24 11.84 13.23 3.98
C TRP A 24 11.92 14.62 3.35
N GLN A 25 12.70 15.51 3.95
CA GLN A 25 13.05 16.78 3.34
C GLN A 25 13.96 16.47 2.16
N PHE A 26 13.36 16.26 0.99
CA PHE A 26 14.03 16.50 -0.28
C PHE A 26 14.35 17.99 -0.33
N GLY A 27 15.48 18.35 0.30
CA GLY A 27 16.01 19.69 0.32
C GLY A 27 16.32 20.15 -1.09
N GLY A 28 15.46 21.00 -1.63
CA GLY A 28 15.71 21.77 -2.82
C GLY A 28 14.84 23.01 -2.79
N SER A 29 15.43 24.15 -2.42
CA SER A 29 14.79 25.45 -2.52
C SER A 29 14.17 25.63 -3.91
N ALA A 30 12.98 26.21 -3.96
CA ALA A 30 12.15 26.46 -5.14
C ALA A 30 12.80 27.28 -6.28
N GLY A 31 14.11 27.56 -6.23
CA GLY A 31 14.81 28.42 -7.18
C GLY A 31 15.87 27.74 -8.06
N ASN A 32 16.25 26.48 -7.84
CA ASN A 32 17.39 25.86 -8.55
C ASN A 32 17.12 24.44 -9.11
N PHE A 33 15.89 24.17 -9.55
CA PHE A 33 15.62 22.94 -10.32
C PHE A 33 15.82 23.21 -11.83
N ASN A 34 16.61 22.35 -12.45
CA ASN A 34 17.20 22.51 -13.78
C ASN A 34 16.17 22.78 -14.91
N GLU A 35 16.00 24.04 -15.31
CA GLU A 35 15.20 24.42 -16.49
C GLU A 35 15.81 23.99 -17.83
N SER A 36 17.07 23.52 -17.86
CA SER A 36 17.76 23.12 -19.10
C SER A 36 17.41 21.71 -19.60
N GLY A 37 16.60 20.96 -18.86
CA GLY A 37 16.12 19.64 -19.30
C GLY A 37 15.10 19.77 -20.43
N LYS A 38 15.29 19.04 -21.53
CA LYS A 38 14.22 18.77 -22.49
C LYS A 38 13.19 17.86 -21.84
N TRP A 39 12.31 18.44 -21.02
CA TRP A 39 11.25 17.71 -20.34
C TRP A 39 10.33 17.05 -21.37
N GLN A 40 10.04 15.78 -21.17
CA GLN A 40 8.92 15.17 -21.86
C GLN A 40 7.64 15.61 -21.16
N ASP A 41 6.63 15.97 -21.93
CA ASP A 41 5.34 16.41 -21.42
C ASP A 41 4.58 15.22 -20.80
N VAL A 42 4.33 15.28 -19.50
CA VAL A 42 3.48 14.32 -18.76
C VAL A 42 2.04 14.80 -18.60
N SER A 43 1.67 15.98 -19.15
CA SER A 43 0.30 16.51 -19.07
C SER A 43 -0.69 15.58 -19.75
N GLY A 44 -1.91 15.46 -19.22
CA GLY A 44 -2.96 14.65 -19.83
C GLY A 44 -3.92 14.06 -18.81
N THR A 45 -4.93 13.36 -19.29
CA THR A 45 -5.91 12.66 -18.44
C THR A 45 -5.45 11.23 -18.21
N TYR A 46 -5.23 10.86 -16.97
CA TYR A 46 -4.89 9.52 -16.53
C TYR A 46 -6.14 8.84 -16.00
N VAL A 47 -6.38 7.60 -16.42
CA VAL A 47 -7.49 6.76 -15.97
C VAL A 47 -6.94 5.44 -15.45
N GLY A 48 -7.65 4.78 -14.53
CA GLY A 48 -7.31 3.42 -14.12
C GLY A 48 -7.37 2.45 -15.31
N ALA A 49 -6.56 1.39 -15.27
CA ALA A 49 -6.50 0.40 -16.34
C ALA A 49 -7.90 -0.23 -16.57
N SER A 50 -8.32 -0.36 -17.83
CA SER A 50 -9.61 -0.95 -18.21
C SER A 50 -10.84 -0.26 -17.58
N GLY A 51 -10.76 1.05 -17.30
CA GLY A 51 -11.86 1.81 -16.69
C GLY A 51 -12.03 1.57 -15.18
N SER A 52 -11.03 0.98 -14.53
CA SER A 52 -10.98 0.83 -13.08
C SER A 52 -10.67 2.16 -12.37
N PHE A 53 -10.74 2.12 -11.05
CA PHE A 53 -10.35 3.22 -10.18
C PHE A 53 -8.87 3.56 -10.35
N LEU A 54 -8.57 4.85 -10.45
CA LEU A 54 -7.19 5.34 -10.56
C LEU A 54 -6.47 5.27 -9.22
N VAL A 55 -7.19 5.56 -8.13
CA VAL A 55 -6.72 5.35 -6.76
C VAL A 55 -7.51 4.19 -6.17
N SER A 56 -6.78 3.11 -5.87
CA SER A 56 -7.32 1.84 -5.41
C SER A 56 -6.72 1.44 -4.07
N ASP A 57 -7.22 0.35 -3.48
CA ASP A 57 -6.59 -0.29 -2.31
C ASP A 57 -6.37 0.66 -1.11
N TYR A 58 -7.44 1.34 -0.70
CA TYR A 58 -7.42 2.17 0.51
C TYR A 58 -7.30 1.29 1.75
N SER A 59 -6.07 0.99 2.15
CA SER A 59 -5.75 0.33 3.41
C SER A 59 -5.66 1.39 4.52
N ASN A 60 -6.14 1.08 5.73
CA ASN A 60 -5.92 1.96 6.86
C ASN A 60 -4.40 2.06 7.12
N MET A 61 -3.88 3.26 7.41
CA MET A 61 -2.53 3.37 7.99
C MET A 61 -2.51 2.63 9.33
N GLY A 62 -1.90 1.45 9.34
CA GLY A 62 -1.69 0.60 10.50
C GLY A 62 -1.78 -0.87 10.14
N PRO A 63 -1.00 -1.77 10.79
CA PRO A 63 -1.14 -3.21 10.64
C PRO A 63 -2.47 -3.64 11.26
N THR A 64 -3.56 -3.34 10.57
CA THR A 64 -4.91 -3.69 11.00
C THR A 64 -5.23 -4.96 10.28
N ASN A 65 -5.40 -6.05 11.03
CA ASN A 65 -5.95 -7.32 10.58
C ASN A 65 -7.15 -7.05 9.67
N GLY A 66 -6.91 -6.99 8.36
CA GLY A 66 -7.95 -6.82 7.37
C GLY A 66 -8.91 -7.98 7.54
N THR A 67 -10.20 -7.72 7.39
CA THR A 67 -11.27 -8.72 7.36
C THR A 67 -10.89 -9.80 6.34
N GLY A 68 -10.14 -10.80 6.81
CA GLY A 68 -9.36 -11.66 5.95
C GLY A 68 -10.31 -12.61 5.27
N ASN A 69 -10.04 -12.86 3.99
CA ASN A 69 -10.62 -13.99 3.29
C ASN A 69 -10.26 -15.24 4.10
N THR A 70 -11.21 -15.68 4.93
CA THR A 70 -11.01 -16.74 5.90
C THR A 70 -11.08 -18.04 5.12
N VAL A 71 -9.95 -18.72 5.03
CA VAL A 71 -9.82 -20.00 4.35
C VAL A 71 -9.92 -21.09 5.41
N SER A 72 -10.69 -22.13 5.10
CA SER A 72 -10.75 -23.35 5.90
C SER A 72 -10.45 -24.53 4.97
N GLU A 73 -9.47 -25.36 5.33
CA GLU A 73 -9.04 -26.52 4.52
C GLU A 73 -8.60 -27.71 5.39
N THR A 74 -8.79 -28.92 4.85
CA THR A 74 -8.22 -30.15 5.42
C THR A 74 -6.79 -30.32 4.93
N ILE A 75 -5.83 -30.30 5.86
CA ILE A 75 -4.38 -30.27 5.56
C ILE A 75 -3.69 -31.62 5.81
N GLY A 76 -4.42 -32.60 6.31
CA GLY A 76 -3.90 -33.93 6.59
C GLY A 76 -4.90 -34.80 7.36
N VAL A 77 -4.51 -36.05 7.57
CA VAL A 77 -5.27 -37.04 8.34
C VAL A 77 -4.31 -37.71 9.33
N THR A 78 -4.77 -37.96 10.55
CA THR A 78 -3.96 -38.58 11.60
C THR A 78 -3.69 -40.07 11.35
N VAL A 79 -2.49 -40.51 11.74
CA VAL A 79 -2.06 -41.92 11.71
C VAL A 79 -1.92 -42.45 13.14
N ALA A 80 -2.32 -43.70 13.38
CA ALA A 80 -2.20 -44.34 14.69
C ALA A 80 -0.75 -44.31 15.19
N GLY A 81 -0.57 -43.87 16.45
CA GLY A 81 0.74 -43.85 17.11
C GLY A 81 1.65 -42.68 16.70
N GLN A 82 1.24 -41.83 15.76
CA GLN A 82 2.01 -40.65 15.36
C GLN A 82 1.66 -39.45 16.23
N THR A 83 2.67 -38.68 16.64
CA THR A 83 2.49 -37.42 17.40
C THR A 83 3.04 -36.20 16.66
N LEU A 84 3.83 -36.39 15.60
CA LEU A 84 4.42 -35.33 14.80
C LEU A 84 3.72 -35.21 13.45
N TYR A 85 3.23 -34.01 13.15
CA TYR A 85 2.59 -33.66 11.89
C TYR A 85 3.21 -32.39 11.31
N SER A 86 3.28 -32.30 9.98
CA SER A 86 3.80 -31.13 9.27
C SER A 86 3.26 -31.09 7.86
N GLY A 87 3.22 -29.90 7.27
CA GLY A 87 2.78 -29.70 5.90
C GLY A 87 2.91 -28.26 5.44
N THR A 88 2.20 -27.92 4.37
CA THR A 88 2.11 -26.56 3.83
C THR A 88 0.65 -26.22 3.58
N LEU A 89 0.22 -25.02 3.98
CA LEU A 89 -1.12 -24.50 3.72
C LEU A 89 -1.28 -24.10 2.25
N GLY A 90 -2.48 -24.30 1.68
CA GLY A 90 -2.73 -24.09 0.26
C GLY A 90 -2.73 -22.62 -0.17
N SER A 91 -2.93 -21.68 0.76
CA SER A 91 -3.17 -20.26 0.44
C SER A 91 -2.21 -19.26 1.10
N ALA A 92 -0.92 -19.57 1.19
CA ALA A 92 0.10 -18.58 1.58
C ALA A 92 0.17 -17.38 0.58
N PRO A 93 0.61 -16.18 1.00
CA PRO A 93 0.99 -15.80 2.37
C PRO A 93 -0.21 -15.58 3.31
N LEU A 94 0.04 -15.69 4.62
CA LEU A 94 -0.95 -15.65 5.69
C LEU A 94 -0.82 -14.39 6.55
N THR A 95 -1.94 -13.94 7.11
CA THR A 95 -1.96 -12.90 8.13
C THR A 95 -1.50 -13.52 9.46
N ALA A 96 -0.46 -12.96 10.06
CA ALA A 96 0.07 -13.46 11.33
C ALA A 96 -0.98 -13.36 12.46
N GLY A 97 -1.08 -14.38 13.31
CA GLY A 97 -2.02 -14.41 14.43
C GLY A 97 -3.42 -14.93 14.10
N THR A 98 -3.62 -15.49 12.90
CA THR A 98 -4.94 -15.91 12.41
C THR A 98 -5.11 -17.40 12.19
N LEU A 99 -4.04 -18.19 12.26
CA LEU A 99 -4.06 -19.63 12.09
C LEU A 99 -4.60 -20.32 13.35
N THR A 100 -5.66 -21.09 13.14
CA THR A 100 -6.15 -22.09 14.08
C THR A 100 -6.09 -23.47 13.43
N LEU A 101 -5.52 -24.43 14.14
CA LEU A 101 -5.51 -25.84 13.76
C LEU A 101 -6.47 -26.61 14.67
N ALA A 102 -7.28 -27.49 14.10
CA ALA A 102 -8.14 -28.40 14.85
C ALA A 102 -7.91 -29.84 14.40
N ILE A 103 -7.71 -30.75 15.35
CA ILE A 103 -7.61 -32.19 15.11
C ILE A 103 -8.82 -32.85 15.78
N SER A 104 -9.88 -33.05 15.01
CA SER A 104 -11.18 -33.50 15.52
C SER A 104 -11.61 -32.71 16.78
N SER A 105 -11.99 -33.39 17.86
CA SER A 105 -12.39 -32.79 19.15
C SER A 105 -11.26 -32.72 20.18
N ILE A 106 -10.01 -33.10 19.83
CA ILE A 106 -8.97 -33.42 20.81
C ILE A 106 -8.01 -32.26 21.05
N ALA A 107 -7.56 -31.60 19.98
CA ALA A 107 -6.55 -30.55 20.07
C ALA A 107 -6.93 -29.38 19.17
N ALA A 108 -6.86 -28.18 19.76
CA ALA A 108 -6.96 -26.91 19.05
C ALA A 108 -5.67 -26.13 19.27
N GLY A 109 -4.91 -25.89 18.21
CA GLY A 109 -3.73 -25.06 18.22
C GLY A 109 -4.05 -23.67 17.70
N THR A 110 -3.70 -22.63 18.45
CA THR A 110 -3.78 -21.23 18.03
C THR A 110 -2.38 -20.68 17.86
N ASP A 111 -2.14 -20.01 16.74
CA ASP A 111 -0.90 -19.27 16.57
C ASP A 111 -0.89 -17.96 17.37
N ASN A 112 0.31 -17.48 17.70
CA ASN A 112 0.50 -16.27 18.51
C ASN A 112 0.95 -15.05 17.71
N GLY A 113 0.94 -15.12 16.37
CA GLY A 113 1.47 -14.07 15.50
C GLY A 113 2.99 -13.98 15.41
N SER A 114 3.74 -14.80 16.16
CA SER A 114 5.20 -14.85 16.11
C SER A 114 5.75 -16.15 15.52
N GLY A 115 4.90 -16.91 14.81
CA GLY A 115 5.26 -18.17 14.18
C GLY A 115 5.23 -19.39 15.11
N SER A 116 4.72 -19.26 16.34
CA SER A 116 4.53 -20.38 17.27
C SER A 116 3.06 -20.76 17.40
N ILE A 117 2.78 -22.06 17.44
CA ILE A 117 1.43 -22.63 17.63
C ILE A 117 1.40 -23.32 18.99
N SER A 118 0.39 -23.00 19.79
CA SER A 118 0.19 -23.57 21.13
C SER A 118 -1.27 -23.90 21.40
N GLY A 119 -1.54 -24.79 22.34
CA GLY A 119 -2.89 -25.18 22.70
C GLY A 119 -2.95 -26.50 23.46
N THR A 120 -4.15 -26.90 23.88
CA THR A 120 -4.36 -28.16 24.61
C THR A 120 -3.94 -29.34 23.75
N GLY A 121 -3.12 -30.23 24.32
CA GLY A 121 -2.63 -31.43 23.64
C GLY A 121 -1.46 -31.20 22.69
N ILE A 122 -0.88 -29.98 22.65
CA ILE A 122 0.24 -29.61 21.79
C ILE A 122 1.48 -29.33 22.65
N THR A 123 2.57 -30.05 22.40
CA THR A 123 3.88 -29.84 23.04
C THR A 123 4.65 -28.70 22.37
N SER A 124 4.58 -28.62 21.03
CA SER A 124 5.23 -27.57 20.24
C SER A 124 4.62 -27.48 18.85
N GLY A 125 4.57 -26.29 18.27
CA GLY A 125 4.22 -26.10 16.87
C GLY A 125 4.76 -24.81 16.29
N SER A 126 4.85 -24.75 14.96
CA SER A 126 5.35 -23.58 14.24
C SER A 126 4.62 -23.35 12.92
N ILE A 127 4.62 -22.10 12.46
CA ILE A 127 4.10 -21.67 11.16
C ILE A 127 5.03 -20.62 10.55
N ASN A 128 5.35 -20.80 9.26
CA ASN A 128 5.97 -19.77 8.44
C ASN A 128 4.86 -19.07 7.62
N TYR A 129 4.58 -17.81 7.91
CA TYR A 129 3.49 -17.07 7.27
C TYR A 129 3.74 -16.74 5.80
N SER A 130 5.00 -16.70 5.34
CA SER A 130 5.30 -16.41 3.93
C SER A 130 5.16 -17.63 3.05
N THR A 131 5.53 -18.82 3.55
CA THR A 131 5.48 -20.07 2.79
C THR A 131 4.26 -20.94 3.12
N GLY A 132 3.60 -20.70 4.25
CA GLY A 132 2.53 -21.57 4.77
C GLY A 132 3.03 -22.88 5.37
N ALA A 133 4.35 -23.09 5.49
CA ALA A 133 4.91 -24.31 6.06
C ALA A 133 4.65 -24.37 7.57
N TRP A 134 4.09 -25.48 8.06
CA TRP A 134 3.70 -25.66 9.46
C TRP A 134 4.20 -26.99 10.03
N SER A 135 4.33 -27.04 11.36
CA SER A 135 4.62 -28.26 12.11
C SER A 135 3.90 -28.28 13.46
N LEU A 136 3.56 -29.47 13.95
CA LEU A 136 2.84 -29.70 15.19
C LEU A 136 3.32 -31.00 15.86
N THR A 137 3.62 -30.94 17.15
CA THR A 137 3.92 -32.10 18.00
C THR A 137 2.88 -32.19 19.10
N LEU A 138 2.19 -33.32 19.17
CA LEU A 138 1.13 -33.59 20.15
C LEU A 138 1.67 -34.28 21.40
N THR A 139 0.97 -34.10 22.52
CA THR A 139 1.31 -34.76 23.80
C THR A 139 0.95 -36.24 23.81
N ALA A 140 -0.03 -36.65 23.01
CA ALA A 140 -0.49 -38.02 22.84
C ALA A 140 -0.92 -38.28 21.39
N ALA A 141 -0.81 -39.52 20.93
CA ALA A 141 -1.23 -39.89 19.58
C ALA A 141 -2.77 -39.84 19.47
N PRO A 142 -3.34 -39.13 18.49
CA PRO A 142 -4.78 -39.10 18.25
C PRO A 142 -5.24 -40.43 17.62
N PRO A 143 -6.56 -40.72 17.63
CA PRO A 143 -7.12 -41.81 16.84
C PRO A 143 -6.73 -41.68 15.37
N ALA A 144 -6.51 -42.81 14.69
CA ALA A 144 -6.26 -42.79 13.25
C ALA A 144 -7.48 -42.33 12.46
N GLY A 145 -7.26 -41.64 11.34
CA GLY A 145 -8.32 -41.24 10.42
C GLY A 145 -9.03 -39.94 10.78
N ALA A 146 -8.55 -39.17 11.75
CA ALA A 146 -9.10 -37.86 12.09
C ALA A 146 -8.52 -36.78 11.18
N ASP A 147 -9.38 -35.89 10.68
CA ASP A 147 -8.95 -34.74 9.88
C ASP A 147 -8.17 -33.73 10.71
N ILE A 148 -7.12 -33.18 10.10
CA ILE A 148 -6.42 -31.98 10.56
C ILE A 148 -6.97 -30.82 9.74
N LEU A 149 -7.69 -29.92 10.39
CA LEU A 149 -8.30 -28.76 9.77
C LEU A 149 -7.49 -27.51 10.11
N ALA A 150 -7.18 -26.69 9.10
CA ALA A 150 -6.67 -25.34 9.29
C ALA A 150 -7.77 -24.33 9.00
N THR A 151 -7.85 -23.29 9.80
CA THR A 151 -8.59 -22.06 9.48
C THR A 151 -7.67 -20.87 9.68
N TYR A 152 -7.60 -19.99 8.69
CA TYR A 152 -6.68 -18.86 8.71
C TYR A 152 -7.15 -17.74 7.79
N GLN A 153 -6.58 -16.55 7.97
CA GLN A 153 -6.77 -15.45 7.05
C GLN A 153 -5.59 -15.37 6.07
N LYS A 154 -5.90 -15.36 4.78
CA LYS A 154 -4.92 -15.04 3.76
C LYS A 154 -4.56 -13.56 3.85
N THR A 155 -3.28 -13.20 3.74
CA THR A 155 -2.94 -11.81 3.37
C THR A 155 -3.44 -11.62 1.96
N SER A 156 -4.54 -10.87 1.80
CA SER A 156 -5.07 -10.51 0.50
C SER A 156 -4.00 -9.74 -0.27
N GLY A 157 -3.18 -10.44 -1.05
CA GLY A 157 -2.40 -9.86 -2.14
C GLY A 157 -3.28 -9.45 -3.33
N THR A 158 -4.60 -9.54 -3.16
CA THR A 158 -5.58 -9.06 -4.11
C THR A 158 -5.79 -7.59 -3.82
N ALA A 159 -5.34 -6.72 -4.74
CA ALA A 159 -5.71 -5.32 -4.80
C ALA A 159 -7.16 -5.17 -4.33
N GLY A 160 -7.35 -4.53 -3.16
CA GLY A 160 -8.66 -4.43 -2.55
C GLY A 160 -9.67 -3.94 -3.57
N ALA A 161 -10.87 -4.53 -3.58
CA ALA A 161 -11.99 -3.95 -4.29
C ALA A 161 -12.00 -2.46 -3.94
N ALA A 162 -11.75 -1.63 -4.94
CA ALA A 162 -11.45 -0.22 -4.76
C ALA A 162 -12.74 0.51 -4.36
N GLY A 163 -13.06 0.37 -3.09
CA GLY A 163 -13.96 1.28 -2.40
C GLY A 163 -13.29 2.64 -2.28
N PRO A 164 -14.07 3.70 -2.04
CA PRO A 164 -13.48 5.00 -1.77
C PRO A 164 -12.59 4.99 -0.52
N GLY A 165 -11.67 5.96 -0.44
CA GLY A 165 -10.79 6.16 0.71
C GLY A 165 -11.51 6.53 2.00
N GLY A 166 -10.75 6.98 3.01
CA GLY A 166 -11.34 7.57 4.22
C GLY A 166 -12.24 8.75 3.88
N SER A 167 -11.98 9.42 2.76
CA SER A 167 -12.84 10.42 2.13
C SER A 167 -14.23 9.92 1.70
N GLY A 168 -14.46 8.63 1.49
CA GLY A 168 -15.73 8.14 0.92
C GLY A 168 -15.93 8.54 -0.55
N VAL A 169 -14.94 9.20 -1.16
CA VAL A 169 -14.96 9.67 -2.54
C VAL A 169 -14.05 8.81 -3.40
N VAL A 170 -14.55 8.47 -4.58
CA VAL A 170 -13.84 7.68 -5.57
C VAL A 170 -12.98 8.57 -6.45
N ILE A 171 -11.73 8.14 -6.71
CA ILE A 171 -10.85 8.77 -7.69
C ILE A 171 -10.65 7.85 -8.91
N ASN A 172 -11.23 8.24 -10.04
CA ASN A 172 -11.18 7.51 -11.32
C ASN A 172 -10.25 8.15 -12.34
N THR A 173 -10.01 9.45 -12.21
CA THR A 173 -9.21 10.21 -13.16
C THR A 173 -8.36 11.26 -12.48
N PHE A 174 -7.17 11.50 -13.03
CA PHE A 174 -6.40 12.72 -12.80
C PHE A 174 -6.19 13.43 -14.13
N THR A 175 -6.57 14.69 -14.21
CA THR A 175 -6.08 15.58 -15.25
C THR A 175 -4.81 16.24 -14.74
N VAL A 176 -3.67 15.88 -15.32
CA VAL A 176 -2.36 16.41 -14.98
C VAL A 176 -2.02 17.55 -15.93
N GLN A 177 -1.57 18.67 -15.39
CA GLN A 177 -1.02 19.79 -16.14
C GLN A 177 0.40 20.05 -15.66
N GLN A 178 1.36 20.04 -16.58
CA GLN A 178 2.76 20.34 -16.32
C GLN A 178 3.11 21.75 -16.80
N SER A 179 3.85 22.49 -15.99
CA SER A 179 4.52 23.73 -16.36
C SER A 179 5.94 23.72 -15.81
N GLY A 180 6.92 23.45 -16.67
CA GLY A 180 8.30 23.22 -16.25
C GLY A 180 8.41 22.00 -15.33
N ASN A 181 8.94 22.18 -14.13
CA ASN A 181 9.02 21.16 -13.08
C ASN A 181 7.80 21.14 -12.15
N VAL A 182 6.81 21.99 -12.37
CA VAL A 182 5.58 22.04 -11.56
C VAL A 182 4.51 21.20 -12.23
N VAL A 183 3.77 20.46 -11.41
CA VAL A 183 2.60 19.70 -11.85
C VAL A 183 1.38 20.03 -10.99
N SER A 184 0.21 20.03 -11.64
CA SER A 184 -1.09 20.17 -11.00
C SER A 184 -1.96 18.99 -11.40
N PHE A 185 -2.45 18.24 -10.42
CA PHE A 185 -3.35 17.12 -10.61
C PHE A 185 -4.74 17.58 -10.22
N THR A 186 -5.71 17.43 -11.11
CA THR A 186 -7.12 17.65 -10.80
C THR A 186 -7.84 16.32 -10.84
N ASP A 187 -8.49 15.93 -9.74
CA ASP A 187 -9.28 14.69 -9.71
C ASP A 187 -10.67 14.84 -10.34
N ASN A 188 -11.40 13.73 -10.52
CA ASN A 188 -12.78 13.74 -11.03
C ASN A 188 -13.80 14.44 -10.13
N ASN A 189 -13.41 14.87 -8.93
CA ASN A 189 -14.26 15.58 -7.98
C ASN A 189 -13.91 17.08 -7.92
N GLY A 190 -12.94 17.52 -8.75
CA GLY A 190 -12.51 18.92 -8.85
C GLY A 190 -11.46 19.33 -7.82
N SER A 191 -10.99 18.42 -6.97
CA SER A 191 -9.91 18.72 -6.03
C SER A 191 -8.59 18.87 -6.78
N ILE A 192 -7.76 19.83 -6.35
CA ILE A 192 -6.49 20.16 -6.99
C ILE A 192 -5.33 19.85 -6.04
N TYR A 193 -4.34 19.13 -6.54
CA TYR A 193 -3.11 18.78 -5.84
C TYR A 193 -1.93 19.31 -6.64
N LYS A 194 -0.99 19.98 -5.97
CA LYS A 194 0.14 20.66 -6.63
C LYS A 194 1.44 20.24 -6.02
N GLY A 195 2.47 20.26 -6.84
CA GLY A 195 3.83 20.04 -6.41
C GLY A 195 4.75 19.92 -7.60
N ASN A 196 5.78 19.10 -7.47
CA ASN A 196 6.93 19.14 -8.36
C ASN A 196 7.21 17.76 -8.95
N ILE A 197 7.82 17.75 -10.13
CA ILE A 197 8.41 16.57 -10.75
C ILE A 197 9.92 16.71 -10.87
N GLY A 198 10.62 15.57 -10.81
CA GLY A 198 12.05 15.47 -11.04
C GLY A 198 12.39 14.22 -11.85
N MET A 199 13.25 14.35 -12.86
CA MET A 199 13.70 13.20 -13.65
C MET A 199 14.65 12.34 -12.82
N THR A 200 14.36 11.05 -12.68
CA THR A 200 15.15 10.11 -11.86
C THR A 200 15.96 9.12 -12.69
N SER A 201 15.57 8.86 -13.94
CA SER A 201 16.35 8.01 -14.84
C SER A 201 15.97 8.20 -16.31
N THR A 202 16.96 8.05 -17.19
CA THR A 202 16.80 7.87 -18.63
C THR A 202 17.50 6.59 -19.04
N ASN A 203 16.78 5.64 -19.62
CA ASN A 203 17.41 4.46 -20.22
C ASN A 203 17.46 4.66 -21.74
N THR A 204 18.66 4.92 -22.26
CA THR A 204 18.89 5.14 -23.69
C THR A 204 19.44 3.84 -24.28
N GLY A 205 18.60 3.09 -24.99
CA GLY A 205 19.06 2.01 -25.85
C GLY A 205 20.04 2.57 -26.90
N GLY A 206 21.21 1.95 -27.03
CA GLY A 206 22.34 2.48 -27.80
C GLY A 206 22.02 2.83 -29.27
N THR A 207 22.65 3.90 -29.75
CA THR A 207 22.82 4.42 -31.14
C THR A 207 21.64 4.43 -32.12
N ASN A 208 20.48 3.85 -31.80
CA ASN A 208 19.29 3.81 -32.64
C ASN A 208 18.06 4.18 -31.80
N LEU A 209 17.25 5.10 -32.32
CA LEU A 209 16.17 5.87 -31.69
C LEU A 209 14.95 5.06 -31.17
N MET A 210 15.11 3.80 -30.76
CA MET A 210 13.97 2.86 -30.72
C MET A 210 13.37 2.51 -29.36
N ALA A 211 13.92 2.96 -28.23
CA ALA A 211 13.17 2.96 -26.96
C ALA A 211 13.90 3.81 -25.93
N ILE A 212 13.39 5.00 -25.66
CA ILE A 212 13.77 5.75 -24.46
C ILE A 212 12.67 5.49 -23.44
N SER A 213 13.06 4.96 -22.27
CA SER A 213 12.19 4.96 -21.09
C SER A 213 12.65 6.07 -20.16
N MET A 214 11.74 6.96 -19.77
CA MET A 214 12.03 8.06 -18.85
C MET A 214 11.14 7.93 -17.63
N THR A 215 11.74 8.09 -16.46
CA THR A 215 11.02 8.08 -15.18
C THR A 215 11.14 9.45 -14.54
N TYR A 216 9.99 10.04 -14.18
CA TYR A 216 9.92 11.27 -13.41
C TYR A 216 9.27 10.96 -12.07
N ALA A 217 9.96 11.20 -10.96
CA ALA A 217 9.33 11.18 -9.65
C ALA A 217 8.45 12.42 -9.49
N TYR A 218 7.33 12.29 -8.78
CA TYR A 218 6.49 13.41 -8.38
C TYR A 218 6.21 13.38 -6.88
N ASP A 219 6.02 14.57 -6.35
CA ASP A 219 5.52 14.85 -5.01
C ASP A 219 4.46 15.95 -5.15
N VAL A 220 3.22 15.67 -4.75
CA VAL A 220 2.12 16.64 -4.81
C VAL A 220 1.29 16.58 -3.53
N SER A 221 0.76 17.72 -3.11
CA SER A 221 -0.13 17.83 -1.97
C SER A 221 -1.36 18.68 -2.26
N GLY A 222 -2.43 18.47 -1.51
CA GLY A 222 -3.68 19.21 -1.65
C GLY A 222 -4.72 18.78 -0.63
N VAL A 223 -5.97 19.18 -0.88
CA VAL A 223 -7.11 18.82 -0.03
C VAL A 223 -8.14 18.10 -0.88
N SER A 224 -8.57 16.91 -0.46
CA SER A 224 -9.60 16.15 -1.16
C SER A 224 -10.97 16.80 -1.04
N ALA A 225 -11.92 16.40 -1.89
CA ALA A 225 -13.30 16.86 -1.84
C ALA A 225 -13.99 16.62 -0.47
N ALA A 226 -13.52 15.64 0.30
CA ALA A 226 -14.01 15.35 1.64
C ALA A 226 -13.29 16.15 2.76
N GLY A 227 -12.35 17.04 2.40
CA GLY A 227 -11.65 17.91 3.35
C GLY A 227 -10.40 17.30 3.99
N PHE A 228 -9.93 16.15 3.52
CA PHE A 228 -8.68 15.56 4.02
C PHE A 228 -7.48 16.18 3.33
N ASN A 229 -6.44 16.51 4.10
CA ASN A 229 -5.13 16.80 3.53
C ASN A 229 -4.58 15.52 2.91
N VAL A 230 -4.13 15.61 1.65
CA VAL A 230 -3.61 14.49 0.88
C VAL A 230 -2.20 14.82 0.43
N GLU A 231 -1.31 13.86 0.59
CA GLU A 231 0.01 13.82 -0.01
C GLU A 231 0.08 12.66 -1.00
N MET A 232 0.68 12.89 -2.17
CA MET A 232 0.91 11.84 -3.14
C MET A 232 2.36 11.85 -3.60
N VAL A 233 2.98 10.67 -3.56
CA VAL A 233 4.34 10.44 -4.00
C VAL A 233 4.37 9.30 -5.00
N GLY A 234 5.11 9.44 -6.09
CA GLY A 234 5.12 8.42 -7.12
C GLY A 234 6.00 8.74 -8.31
N THR A 235 5.69 8.09 -9.44
CA THR A 235 6.42 8.25 -10.69
C THR A 235 5.50 8.31 -11.91
N PHE A 236 5.88 9.14 -12.89
CA PHE A 236 5.50 8.95 -14.28
C PHE A 236 6.55 8.09 -14.98
N LEU A 237 6.11 7.03 -15.65
CA LEU A 237 6.93 6.23 -16.53
C LEU A 237 6.48 6.47 -17.98
N ILE A 238 7.37 7.04 -18.78
CA ILE A 238 7.17 7.22 -20.21
C ILE A 238 7.85 6.06 -20.92
N ASN A 239 7.05 5.14 -21.47
CA ASN A 239 7.52 3.97 -22.21
C ASN A 239 7.44 4.24 -23.71
N GLY A 240 8.60 4.16 -24.36
CA GLY A 240 8.73 3.91 -25.80
C GLY A 240 8.16 5.01 -26.68
N ALA A 241 9.02 5.92 -27.11
CA ALA A 241 8.79 6.79 -28.26
C ALA A 241 8.69 5.93 -29.55
N THR A 242 7.51 5.43 -29.91
CA THR A 242 7.32 4.92 -31.27
C THR A 242 7.02 6.12 -32.15
N VAL A 243 7.97 6.51 -32.98
CA VAL A 243 7.74 7.50 -34.03
C VAL A 243 6.87 6.83 -35.07
N ASN A 244 5.62 7.26 -35.22
CA ASN A 244 4.81 6.81 -36.36
C ASN A 244 5.39 7.40 -37.67
N THR A 245 4.94 6.91 -38.83
CA THR A 245 5.42 7.37 -40.15
C THR A 245 5.24 8.87 -40.41
N ASN A 246 4.49 9.57 -39.55
CA ASN A 246 4.22 11.01 -39.64
C ASN A 246 5.08 11.83 -38.66
N GLY A 247 6.05 11.22 -37.96
CA GLY A 247 6.90 11.91 -36.99
C GLY A 247 6.26 12.12 -35.62
N ASN A 248 5.03 11.65 -35.39
CA ASN A 248 4.38 11.75 -34.08
C ASN A 248 4.91 10.67 -33.15
N ILE A 249 5.43 11.11 -32.01
CA ILE A 249 5.93 10.24 -30.95
C ILE A 249 4.73 9.78 -30.12
N ILE A 250 4.34 8.51 -30.23
CA ILE A 250 3.33 7.92 -29.34
C ILE A 250 4.08 7.34 -28.14
N THR A 251 3.89 7.90 -26.94
CA THR A 251 4.64 7.57 -25.71
C THR A 251 3.74 7.12 -24.58
N SER A 252 3.39 5.84 -24.50
CA SER A 252 2.55 5.38 -23.38
C SER A 252 3.09 5.88 -22.03
N THR A 253 2.30 6.72 -21.36
CA THR A 253 2.70 7.34 -20.09
C THR A 253 1.86 6.74 -18.99
N VAL A 254 2.53 6.10 -18.04
CA VAL A 254 1.92 5.44 -16.89
C VAL A 254 2.19 6.28 -15.67
N ILE A 255 1.15 6.54 -14.88
CA ILE A 255 1.28 7.11 -13.54
C ILE A 255 1.19 5.98 -12.52
N SER A 256 2.11 5.99 -11.56
CA SER A 256 2.13 5.08 -10.41
C SER A 256 2.46 5.88 -9.16
N GLY A 257 1.94 5.49 -7.99
CA GLY A 257 2.27 6.16 -6.74
C GLY A 257 1.43 5.74 -5.56
N THR A 258 1.54 6.50 -4.49
CA THR A 258 0.83 6.29 -3.24
C THR A 258 0.02 7.53 -2.90
N TRP A 259 -1.23 7.33 -2.50
CA TRP A 259 -2.14 8.35 -2.00
C TRP A 259 -2.18 8.27 -0.48
N LEU A 260 -1.87 9.36 0.23
CA LEU A 260 -1.78 9.40 1.68
C LEU A 260 -2.77 10.44 2.23
N GLU A 261 -3.89 9.99 2.80
CA GLU A 261 -4.81 10.89 3.52
C GLU A 261 -4.30 11.09 4.96
N GLN A 262 -4.13 12.34 5.40
CA GLN A 262 -3.76 12.64 6.77
C GLN A 262 -4.85 12.14 7.74
N GLY A 263 -4.50 11.17 8.59
CA GLY A 263 -5.46 10.52 9.49
C GLY A 263 -6.49 9.63 8.80
N GLY A 264 -6.36 9.42 7.49
CA GLY A 264 -7.25 8.59 6.67
C GLY A 264 -6.56 7.31 6.17
N LYS A 265 -6.96 6.89 4.98
CA LYS A 265 -6.44 5.65 4.36
C LYS A 265 -5.32 5.95 3.37
N THR A 266 -4.47 4.95 3.16
CA THR A 266 -3.46 4.95 2.10
C THR A 266 -4.00 4.21 0.89
N GLY A 267 -4.00 4.83 -0.27
CA GLY A 267 -4.36 4.22 -1.55
C GLY A 267 -3.16 4.07 -2.47
N HIS A 268 -3.31 3.24 -3.50
CA HIS A 268 -2.35 3.08 -4.58
C HIS A 268 -2.85 3.74 -5.86
N ILE A 269 -2.01 4.59 -6.46
CA ILE A 269 -2.27 5.28 -7.71
C ILE A 269 -1.74 4.42 -8.85
N ARG A 270 -2.58 4.05 -9.82
CA ARG A 270 -2.17 3.39 -11.07
C ARG A 270 -3.04 3.81 -12.23
N GLY A 271 -2.46 4.44 -13.23
CA GLY A 271 -3.20 4.85 -14.42
C GLY A 271 -2.36 4.98 -15.67
N VAL A 272 -3.06 5.09 -16.79
CA VAL A 272 -2.47 5.30 -18.12
C VAL A 272 -3.04 6.58 -18.72
N ARG A 273 -2.17 7.39 -19.32
CA ARG A 273 -2.55 8.61 -20.06
C ARG A 273 -3.44 8.24 -21.25
N GLN A 274 -4.58 8.90 -21.36
CA GLN A 274 -5.45 8.89 -22.55
C GLN A 274 -4.97 9.97 -23.53
N TYR A 275 -5.00 9.66 -24.83
CA TYR A 275 -4.61 10.55 -25.93
C TYR A 275 -5.83 11.07 -26.68
#